data_AF-A0A2M7NIQ3-F1
#
_entry.id   AF-A0A2M7NIQ3-F1
#
_cell.length_a   1.000
_cell.length_b   1.000
_cell.length_c   1.000
_cell.angle_alpha   90.00
_cell.angle_beta   90.00
_cell.angle_gamma   90.00
#
_symmetry.space_group_name_H-M   'P 1'
#
loop_
_entity.id
_entity.type
_entity.pdbx_description
1 polymer ?
#
loop_
_entity_poly.entity_id
_entity_poly.type
_entity_poly.pdbx_seq_one_letter_code
_entity_poly.pdbx_strand_id
1 'polypeptide(L)'
;MKKINFSTLTIATVCYNAAEELEKTIQNVARQTYPNIEYLIIDGNSKDNTLEIIKKYESNISNYISEKDNGIYDAMNKAINLAHETKTGDYILFMNAGDTFVSDTIIEEIFTEIYQNFDSKTDFPDLIYGDYTVINQTFSETVKAEPLEKTWRGMKFCHQSMLLKTNLAKKQLFSGKYITSDFEQVYELYKKGSSFYYFPKPIANFKTDGLSSKNKIKVRFESKEIVQKHDKSVKTAFSFWKLILWTFFVEMLRTTLPTSFFEKMEKLKTKIFGRRKEITN
;
A
#
# COMPACT_ATOMS: atom_id res chain seq x y z
N MET A 1 -18.63 -31.65 -8.45
CA MET A 1 -17.95 -30.33 -8.56
C MET A 1 -17.21 -30.09 -7.26
N LYS A 2 -15.88 -29.92 -7.28
CA LYS A 2 -15.15 -29.53 -6.06
C LYS A 2 -15.70 -28.16 -5.63
N LYS A 3 -16.20 -28.02 -4.39
CA LYS A 3 -16.49 -26.70 -3.81
C LYS A 3 -15.17 -25.93 -3.84
N ILE A 4 -15.08 -24.90 -4.68
CA ILE A 4 -13.97 -23.95 -4.62
C ILE A 4 -14.19 -23.18 -3.33
N ASN A 5 -13.44 -23.53 -2.29
CA ASN A 5 -13.38 -22.74 -1.08
C ASN A 5 -12.52 -21.52 -1.42
N PHE A 6 -13.15 -20.43 -1.83
CA PHE A 6 -12.47 -19.19 -2.17
C PHE A 6 -11.68 -18.65 -0.98
N SER A 7 -10.62 -17.91 -1.24
CA SER A 7 -9.79 -17.30 -0.20
C SER A 7 -10.43 -16.02 0.27
N THR A 8 -10.67 -15.88 1.56
CA THR A 8 -11.21 -14.63 2.07
C THR A 8 -10.10 -13.57 2.06
N LEU A 9 -10.42 -12.38 1.54
CA LEU A 9 -9.57 -11.21 1.65
C LEU A 9 -10.14 -10.27 2.70
N THR A 10 -9.36 -9.98 3.73
CA THR A 10 -9.63 -8.85 4.61
C THR A 10 -9.09 -7.58 3.96
N ILE A 11 -9.97 -6.62 3.70
CA ILE A 11 -9.59 -5.27 3.30
C ILE A 11 -9.71 -4.42 4.56
N ALA A 12 -8.63 -3.73 4.93
CA ALA A 12 -8.60 -2.86 6.10
C ALA A 12 -8.39 -1.40 5.67
N THR A 13 -9.31 -0.53 6.08
CA THR A 13 -9.15 0.92 5.97
C THR A 13 -8.83 1.49 7.35
N VAL A 14 -7.67 2.12 7.49
CA VAL A 14 -7.31 2.90 8.69
C VAL A 14 -7.56 4.37 8.41
N CYS A 15 -8.16 5.08 9.37
CA CYS A 15 -8.52 6.49 9.18
C CYS A 15 -8.45 7.29 10.49
N TYR A 16 -8.19 8.59 10.35
CA TYR A 16 -8.26 9.57 11.43
C TYR A 16 -8.57 10.95 10.82
N ASN A 17 -9.68 11.55 11.22
CA ASN A 17 -10.25 12.76 10.64
C ASN A 17 -10.30 12.72 9.10
N ALA A 18 -10.97 11.70 8.56
CA ALA A 18 -10.99 11.38 7.13
C ALA A 18 -12.36 11.59 6.49
N ALA A 19 -13.21 12.47 7.03
CA ALA A 19 -14.59 12.62 6.57
C ALA A 19 -14.71 12.96 5.07
N GLU A 20 -13.75 13.69 4.51
CA GLU A 20 -13.76 14.08 3.09
C GLU A 20 -13.37 12.94 2.14
N GLU A 21 -12.73 11.89 2.63
CA GLU A 21 -12.05 10.89 1.80
C GLU A 21 -12.56 9.47 2.00
N LEU A 22 -13.06 9.16 3.19
CA LEU A 22 -13.44 7.82 3.59
C LEU A 22 -14.61 7.27 2.76
N GLU A 23 -15.64 8.08 2.52
CA GLU A 23 -16.86 7.64 1.81
C GLU A 23 -16.55 7.09 0.42
N LYS A 24 -15.67 7.76 -0.35
CA LYS A 24 -15.22 7.29 -1.66
C LYS A 24 -14.54 5.92 -1.57
N THR A 25 -13.74 5.73 -0.52
CA THR A 25 -13.00 4.48 -0.28
C THR A 25 -13.97 3.34 0.00
N ILE A 26 -14.91 3.56 0.93
CA ILE A 26 -15.95 2.59 1.30
C ILE A 26 -16.76 2.17 0.06
N GLN A 27 -17.24 3.14 -0.72
CA GLN A 27 -18.01 2.86 -1.93
C GLN A 27 -17.21 2.08 -2.98
N ASN A 28 -15.89 2.28 -3.06
CA ASN A 28 -15.04 1.55 -3.98
C ASN A 28 -14.75 0.11 -3.51
N VAL A 29 -14.57 -0.11 -2.22
CA VAL A 29 -14.44 -1.46 -1.63
C VAL A 29 -15.76 -2.22 -1.77
N ALA A 30 -16.89 -1.59 -1.46
CA ALA A 30 -18.23 -2.19 -1.53
C ALA A 30 -18.65 -2.62 -2.94
N ARG A 31 -18.04 -2.05 -3.98
CA ARG A 31 -18.31 -2.40 -5.39
C ARG A 31 -17.48 -3.58 -5.91
N GLN A 32 -16.52 -4.09 -5.13
CA GLN A 32 -15.70 -5.21 -5.58
C GLN A 32 -16.55 -6.44 -5.86
N THR A 33 -16.31 -7.10 -6.99
CA THR A 33 -17.07 -8.30 -7.42
C THR A 33 -16.65 -9.57 -6.71
N TYR A 34 -15.48 -9.57 -6.05
CA TYR A 34 -14.98 -10.74 -5.37
C TYR A 34 -15.85 -11.12 -4.15
N PRO A 35 -16.41 -12.34 -4.09
CA PRO A 35 -17.48 -12.65 -3.15
C PRO A 35 -17.04 -12.88 -1.70
N ASN A 36 -15.74 -13.00 -1.43
CA ASN A 36 -15.24 -13.34 -0.08
C ASN A 36 -14.36 -12.21 0.47
N ILE A 37 -14.99 -11.06 0.72
CA ILE A 37 -14.36 -9.89 1.32
C ILE A 37 -14.87 -9.73 2.76
N GLU A 38 -13.93 -9.60 3.69
CA GLU A 38 -14.18 -9.01 5.00
C GLU A 38 -13.70 -7.55 4.94
N TYR A 39 -14.59 -6.59 5.21
CA TYR A 39 -14.21 -5.18 5.21
C TYR A 39 -14.14 -4.63 6.63
N LEU A 40 -12.95 -4.22 7.04
CA LEU A 40 -12.66 -3.66 8.35
C LEU A 40 -12.34 -2.17 8.24
N ILE A 41 -12.89 -1.37 9.17
CA ILE A 41 -12.51 0.03 9.34
C ILE A 41 -11.96 0.27 10.75
N ILE A 42 -10.75 0.82 10.84
CA ILE A 42 -10.12 1.20 12.11
C ILE A 42 -10.02 2.72 12.14
N ASP A 43 -10.89 3.34 12.91
CA ASP A 43 -10.93 4.78 13.16
C ASP A 43 -10.15 5.14 14.42
N GLY A 44 -9.20 6.08 14.29
CA GLY A 44 -8.34 6.59 15.35
C GLY A 44 -9.03 7.50 16.37
N ASN A 45 -10.32 7.33 16.63
CA ASN A 45 -11.20 8.19 17.42
C ASN A 45 -11.30 9.61 16.83
N SER A 46 -11.72 9.67 15.57
CA SER A 46 -11.91 10.92 14.82
C SER A 46 -12.86 11.89 15.54
N LYS A 47 -12.69 13.18 15.25
CA LYS A 47 -13.50 14.28 15.80
C LYS A 47 -14.33 15.01 14.76
N ASP A 48 -14.12 14.71 13.50
CA ASP A 48 -14.96 15.14 12.39
C ASP A 48 -16.07 14.10 12.11
N ASN A 49 -16.74 14.24 10.96
CA ASN A 49 -17.87 13.38 10.57
C ASN A 49 -17.46 11.96 10.12
N THR A 50 -16.24 11.50 10.42
CA THR A 50 -15.75 10.18 9.97
C THR A 50 -16.61 9.05 10.51
N LEU A 51 -16.99 9.09 11.80
CA LEU A 51 -17.78 8.02 12.42
C LEU A 51 -19.21 7.97 11.87
N GLU A 52 -19.79 9.13 11.55
CA GLU A 52 -21.10 9.27 10.91
C GLU A 52 -21.10 8.62 9.52
N ILE A 53 -20.01 8.77 8.76
CA ILE A 53 -19.83 8.12 7.46
C ILE A 53 -19.70 6.61 7.64
N ILE A 54 -18.94 6.13 8.62
CA ILE A 54 -18.85 4.69 8.93
C ILE A 54 -20.25 4.13 9.21
N LYS A 55 -21.02 4.79 10.08
CA LYS A 55 -22.40 4.40 10.43
C LYS A 55 -23.34 4.36 9.22
N LYS A 56 -23.20 5.32 8.30
CA LYS A 56 -23.98 5.36 7.06
C LYS A 56 -23.79 4.12 6.19
N TYR A 57 -22.63 3.48 6.25
CA TYR A 57 -22.25 2.34 5.42
C TYR A 57 -22.08 1.02 6.21
N GLU A 58 -22.66 0.93 7.42
CA GLU A 58 -22.54 -0.27 8.27
C GLU A 58 -22.90 -1.57 7.56
N SER A 59 -23.88 -1.57 6.66
CA SER A 59 -24.27 -2.75 5.89
C SER A 59 -23.20 -3.26 4.91
N ASN A 60 -22.22 -2.42 4.56
CA ASN A 60 -21.08 -2.77 3.70
C ASN A 60 -19.81 -3.10 4.51
N ILE A 61 -19.83 -2.90 5.83
CA ILE A 61 -18.65 -3.02 6.69
C ILE A 61 -18.84 -4.24 7.59
N SER A 62 -17.91 -5.19 7.53
CA SER A 62 -17.99 -6.41 8.33
C SER A 62 -17.78 -6.11 9.81
N ASN A 63 -16.86 -5.20 10.14
CA ASN A 63 -16.64 -4.71 11.49
C ASN A 63 -15.90 -3.37 11.47
N TYR A 64 -16.07 -2.55 12.50
CA TYR A 64 -15.27 -1.35 12.69
C TYR A 64 -14.93 -1.12 14.15
N ILE A 65 -13.78 -0.48 14.39
CA ILE A 65 -13.34 -0.03 15.71
C ILE A 65 -13.13 1.48 15.64
N SER A 66 -13.65 2.22 16.60
CA SER A 66 -13.35 3.66 16.78
C SER A 66 -12.76 3.88 18.15
N GLU A 67 -11.44 3.99 18.22
CA GLU A 67 -10.70 4.21 19.46
C GLU A 67 -9.36 4.90 19.19
N LYS A 68 -8.76 5.49 20.22
CA LYS A 68 -7.49 6.19 20.04
C LYS A 68 -6.39 5.22 19.60
N ASP A 69 -5.60 5.63 18.62
CA ASP A 69 -4.38 4.94 18.20
C ASP A 69 -3.13 5.80 18.45
N ASN A 70 -1.97 5.15 18.31
CA ASN A 70 -0.65 5.80 18.39
C ASN A 70 -0.05 6.07 17.00
N GLY A 71 -0.90 6.23 15.98
CA GLY A 71 -0.53 6.46 14.60
C GLY A 71 -0.92 5.31 13.66
N ILE A 72 -0.68 5.52 12.36
CA ILE A 72 -1.18 4.66 11.29
C ILE A 72 -0.82 3.18 11.46
N TYR A 73 0.40 2.87 11.92
CA TYR A 73 0.84 1.48 12.09
C TYR A 73 0.24 0.81 13.32
N ASP A 74 -0.14 1.58 14.35
CA ASP A 74 -0.92 1.05 15.48
C ASP A 74 -2.33 0.66 14.98
N ALA A 75 -2.98 1.53 14.21
CA ALA A 75 -4.27 1.22 13.58
C ALA A 75 -4.18 0.01 12.63
N MET A 76 -3.13 -0.09 11.81
CA MET A 76 -2.92 -1.23 10.92
C MET A 76 -2.68 -2.54 11.71
N ASN A 77 -1.94 -2.47 12.82
CA ASN A 77 -1.73 -3.63 13.69
C ASN A 77 -3.03 -4.07 14.37
N LYS A 78 -3.91 -3.13 14.78
CA LYS A 78 -5.26 -3.46 15.28
C LYS A 78 -6.07 -4.20 14.21
N ALA A 79 -6.02 -3.75 12.96
CA ALA A 79 -6.69 -4.45 11.85
C ALA A 79 -6.15 -5.88 11.64
N ILE A 80 -4.82 -6.07 11.69
CA ILE A 80 -4.19 -7.40 11.58
C ILE A 80 -4.66 -8.32 12.72
N ASN A 81 -4.69 -7.79 13.94
CA ASN A 81 -5.13 -8.54 15.11
C ASN A 81 -6.59 -8.98 14.96
N LEU A 82 -7.47 -8.03 14.59
CA LEU A 82 -8.89 -8.30 14.39
C LEU A 82 -9.12 -9.35 13.28
N ALA A 83 -8.50 -9.17 12.12
CA ALA A 83 -8.59 -10.10 10.98
C ALA A 83 -8.10 -11.52 11.33
N HIS A 84 -7.04 -11.60 12.14
CA HIS A 84 -6.51 -12.89 12.59
C HIS A 84 -7.42 -13.56 13.62
N GLU A 85 -7.99 -12.79 14.55
CA GLU A 85 -8.88 -13.27 15.61
C GLU A 85 -10.21 -13.78 15.06
N THR A 86 -10.77 -13.10 14.07
CA THR A 86 -11.98 -13.55 13.36
C THR A 86 -11.73 -14.81 12.53
N LYS A 87 -10.46 -15.13 12.21
CA LYS A 87 -10.03 -16.28 11.38
C LYS A 87 -10.75 -16.36 10.04
N THR A 88 -11.25 -15.22 9.57
CA THR A 88 -12.05 -15.09 8.35
C THR A 88 -11.13 -14.89 7.16
N GLY A 89 -10.14 -14.01 7.24
CA GLY A 89 -9.23 -13.61 6.16
C GLY A 89 -8.00 -14.49 5.97
N ASP A 90 -7.85 -15.11 4.79
CA ASP A 90 -6.61 -15.79 4.37
C ASP A 90 -5.50 -14.76 4.10
N TYR A 91 -5.87 -13.61 3.51
CA TYR A 91 -5.01 -12.46 3.22
C TYR A 91 -5.56 -11.18 3.84
N ILE A 92 -4.67 -10.22 4.09
CA ILE A 92 -5.00 -8.84 4.44
C ILE A 92 -4.38 -7.87 3.44
N LEU A 93 -5.15 -6.86 3.05
CA LEU A 93 -4.72 -5.71 2.25
C LEU A 93 -5.15 -4.42 2.97
N PHE A 94 -4.30 -3.40 2.93
CA PHE A 94 -4.62 -2.09 3.47
C PHE A 94 -5.00 -1.11 2.37
N MET A 95 -6.24 -0.62 2.40
CA MET A 95 -6.72 0.44 1.52
C MET A 95 -7.02 1.67 2.38
N ASN A 96 -6.09 2.62 2.44
CA ASN A 96 -6.22 3.80 3.29
C ASN A 96 -7.38 4.69 2.83
N ALA A 97 -7.92 5.49 3.75
CA ALA A 97 -8.91 6.50 3.38
C ALA A 97 -8.34 7.45 2.30
N GLY A 98 -9.11 7.65 1.23
CA GLY A 98 -8.74 8.46 0.07
C GLY A 98 -8.18 7.66 -1.12
N ASP A 99 -7.71 6.44 -0.89
CA ASP A 99 -7.23 5.53 -1.93
C ASP A 99 -8.36 4.63 -2.45
N THR A 100 -8.17 4.03 -3.62
CA THR A 100 -9.17 3.14 -4.25
C THR A 100 -8.51 2.01 -5.03
N PHE A 101 -9.20 0.91 -5.26
CA PHE A 101 -8.88 -0.04 -6.32
C PHE A 101 -9.05 0.58 -7.71
N VAL A 102 -8.29 0.09 -8.67
CA VAL A 102 -8.35 0.59 -10.06
C VAL A 102 -9.62 0.18 -10.81
N SER A 103 -10.25 -0.93 -10.43
CA SER A 103 -11.49 -1.45 -11.02
C SER A 103 -12.26 -2.27 -10.01
N ASP A 104 -13.53 -2.53 -10.31
CA ASP A 104 -14.44 -3.30 -9.47
C ASP A 104 -14.12 -4.82 -9.51
N THR A 105 -13.33 -5.28 -10.48
CA THR A 105 -12.96 -6.69 -10.71
C THR A 105 -11.55 -7.05 -10.25
N ILE A 106 -10.74 -6.08 -9.83
CA ILE A 106 -9.29 -6.29 -9.70
C ILE A 106 -8.93 -7.38 -8.69
N ILE A 107 -9.68 -7.48 -7.58
CA ILE A 107 -9.47 -8.53 -6.58
C ILE A 107 -9.83 -9.91 -7.12
N GLU A 108 -10.93 -10.00 -7.88
CA GLU A 108 -11.34 -11.25 -8.54
C GLU A 108 -10.30 -11.70 -9.58
N GLU A 109 -9.74 -10.75 -10.34
CA GLU A 109 -8.66 -11.04 -11.30
C GLU A 109 -7.40 -11.58 -10.60
N ILE A 110 -6.99 -10.98 -9.48
CA ILE A 110 -5.84 -11.45 -8.69
C ILE A 110 -6.06 -12.89 -8.24
N PHE A 111 -7.17 -13.18 -7.56
CA PHE A 111 -7.40 -14.53 -7.04
C PHE A 111 -7.61 -15.53 -8.17
N THR A 112 -8.26 -15.16 -9.27
CA THR A 112 -8.39 -16.02 -10.46
C THR A 112 -7.01 -16.43 -10.98
N GLU A 113 -6.07 -15.49 -11.10
CA GLU A 113 -4.71 -15.78 -11.53
C GLU A 113 -3.96 -16.67 -10.52
N ILE A 114 -4.13 -16.44 -9.21
CA ILE A 114 -3.55 -17.30 -8.17
C ILE A 114 -4.11 -18.73 -8.25
N TYR A 115 -5.42 -18.91 -8.40
CA TYR A 115 -6.04 -20.24 -8.54
C TYR A 115 -5.61 -20.97 -9.82
N GLN A 116 -5.17 -20.24 -10.85
CA GLN A 116 -4.64 -20.84 -12.09
C GLN A 116 -3.18 -21.26 -11.97
N ASN A 117 -2.39 -20.56 -11.14
CA ASN A 117 -0.95 -20.79 -11.00
C ASN A 117 -0.57 -21.71 -9.83
N PHE A 118 -1.49 -21.98 -8.90
CA PHE A 118 -1.23 -22.76 -7.69
C PHE A 118 -2.33 -23.80 -7.43
N ASP A 119 -1.92 -25.05 -7.18
CA ASP A 119 -2.84 -26.20 -7.03
C ASP A 119 -3.63 -26.20 -5.72
N SER A 120 -3.08 -25.58 -4.67
CA SER A 120 -3.68 -25.57 -3.34
C SER A 120 -3.43 -24.26 -2.59
N LYS A 121 -4.34 -23.91 -1.67
CA LYS A 121 -4.19 -22.73 -0.80
C LYS A 121 -2.91 -22.75 0.03
N THR A 122 -2.36 -23.93 0.36
CA THR A 122 -1.11 -24.03 1.12
C THR A 122 0.09 -23.60 0.29
N ASP A 123 -0.01 -23.68 -1.04
CA ASP A 123 1.05 -23.30 -1.98
C ASP A 123 0.94 -21.84 -2.42
N PHE A 124 -0.13 -21.15 -2.06
CA PHE A 124 -0.33 -19.75 -2.41
C PHE A 124 0.83 -18.89 -1.88
N PRO A 125 1.22 -17.83 -2.60
CA PRO A 125 2.33 -16.97 -2.22
C PRO A 125 2.09 -16.28 -0.87
N ASP A 126 3.15 -16.03 -0.10
CA ASP A 126 3.00 -15.34 1.18
C ASP A 126 2.60 -13.87 1.01
N LEU A 127 3.11 -13.23 -0.04
CA LEU A 127 2.78 -11.86 -0.42
C LEU A 127 2.50 -11.76 -1.92
N ILE A 128 1.35 -11.22 -2.28
CA ILE A 128 0.99 -10.86 -3.66
C ILE A 128 1.17 -9.35 -3.79
N TYR A 129 1.82 -8.88 -4.85
CA TYR A 129 1.97 -7.45 -5.11
C TYR A 129 1.82 -7.15 -6.59
N GLY A 130 1.46 -5.92 -6.92
CA GLY A 130 1.30 -5.50 -8.30
C GLY A 130 1.71 -4.06 -8.55
N ASP A 131 1.42 -3.61 -9.76
CA ASP A 131 1.61 -2.22 -10.14
C ASP A 131 0.62 -1.33 -9.38
N TYR A 132 0.79 -0.02 -9.49
CA TYR A 132 -0.11 0.94 -8.86
C TYR A 132 -0.19 2.21 -9.68
N THR A 133 -1.28 2.94 -9.54
CA THR A 133 -1.50 4.22 -10.19
C THR A 133 -1.36 5.33 -9.18
N VAL A 134 -0.49 6.29 -9.46
CA VAL A 134 -0.34 7.51 -8.68
C VAL A 134 -1.30 8.55 -9.24
N ILE A 135 -2.22 9.02 -8.40
CA ILE A 135 -3.20 10.05 -8.75
C ILE A 135 -2.92 11.31 -7.94
N ASN A 136 -2.91 12.45 -8.62
CA ASN A 136 -3.02 13.75 -7.99
C ASN A 136 -4.11 14.58 -8.70
N GLN A 137 -4.22 15.87 -8.37
CA GLN A 137 -5.20 16.76 -8.99
C GLN A 137 -4.98 17.00 -10.50
N THR A 138 -3.79 16.69 -11.04
CA THR A 138 -3.38 17.12 -12.39
C THR A 138 -2.96 15.99 -13.32
N PHE A 139 -2.66 14.80 -12.81
CA PHE A 139 -2.17 13.66 -13.56
C PHE A 139 -2.53 12.32 -12.92
N SER A 140 -2.55 11.31 -13.77
CA SER A 140 -2.58 9.90 -13.39
C SER A 140 -1.42 9.17 -14.06
N GLU A 141 -0.60 8.46 -13.28
CA GLU A 141 0.56 7.70 -13.75
C GLU A 141 0.53 6.27 -13.22
N THR A 142 0.50 5.28 -14.11
CA THR A 142 0.74 3.88 -13.70
C THR A 142 2.23 3.63 -13.53
N VAL A 143 2.61 3.21 -12.34
CA VAL A 143 3.97 2.86 -11.96
C VAL A 143 4.06 1.34 -11.86
N LYS A 144 4.98 0.75 -12.63
CA LYS A 144 5.28 -0.67 -12.54
C LYS A 144 6.01 -1.01 -11.25
N ALA A 145 5.59 -2.08 -10.58
CA ALA A 145 6.35 -2.62 -9.45
C ALA A 145 7.74 -3.05 -9.91
N GLU A 146 8.76 -2.77 -9.11
CA GLU A 146 10.12 -3.20 -9.40
C GLU A 146 10.41 -4.59 -8.81
N PRO A 147 11.37 -5.34 -9.41
CA PRO A 147 11.83 -6.61 -8.86
C PRO A 147 12.33 -6.51 -7.41
N LEU A 148 12.12 -7.57 -6.64
CA LEU A 148 12.42 -7.61 -5.21
C LEU A 148 13.91 -7.48 -4.90
N GLU A 149 14.79 -7.86 -5.82
CA GLU A 149 16.24 -7.70 -5.67
C GLU A 149 16.65 -6.22 -5.64
N LYS A 150 15.75 -5.30 -5.97
CA LYS A 150 15.98 -3.85 -5.86
C LYS A 150 15.49 -3.27 -4.53
N THR A 151 14.80 -4.03 -3.67
CA THR A 151 14.24 -3.56 -2.38
C THR A 151 15.29 -2.99 -1.43
N TRP A 152 16.58 -3.30 -1.62
CA TRP A 152 17.67 -2.62 -0.91
C TRP A 152 17.71 -1.09 -1.14
N ARG A 153 16.96 -0.56 -2.12
CA ARG A 153 16.79 0.89 -2.37
C ARG A 153 15.50 1.48 -1.78
N GLY A 154 14.79 0.73 -0.94
CA GLY A 154 13.46 1.07 -0.41
C GLY A 154 12.33 0.32 -1.13
N MET A 155 11.10 0.60 -0.70
CA MET A 155 9.86 -0.04 -1.17
C MET A 155 9.69 0.07 -2.70
N LYS A 156 9.26 -1.04 -3.33
CA LYS A 156 9.23 -1.23 -4.79
C LYS A 156 7.85 -1.34 -5.43
N PHE A 157 6.84 -1.25 -4.61
CA PHE A 157 5.42 -1.21 -4.93
C PHE A 157 4.74 -0.41 -3.81
N CYS A 158 3.45 -0.12 -3.93
CA CYS A 158 2.72 0.55 -2.85
C CYS A 158 2.09 -0.48 -1.90
N HIS A 159 1.92 -0.16 -0.61
CA HIS A 159 1.30 -1.12 0.31
C HIS A 159 -0.19 -1.34 -0.01
N GLN A 160 -0.85 -0.37 -0.64
CA GLN A 160 -2.21 -0.52 -1.16
C GLN A 160 -2.30 -1.50 -2.34
N SER A 161 -1.16 -1.79 -2.98
CA SER A 161 -1.06 -2.78 -4.06
C SER A 161 -0.44 -4.10 -3.58
N MET A 162 -0.59 -4.45 -2.30
CA MET A 162 -0.09 -5.71 -1.74
C MET A 162 -1.13 -6.45 -0.89
N LEU A 163 -1.16 -7.77 -1.01
CA LEU A 163 -1.94 -8.68 -0.17
C LEU A 163 -0.94 -9.56 0.58
N LEU A 164 -1.00 -9.57 1.90
CA LEU A 164 -0.12 -10.38 2.76
C LEU A 164 -0.96 -11.44 3.48
N LYS A 165 -0.49 -12.69 3.56
CA LYS A 165 -1.18 -13.71 4.38
C LYS A 165 -1.39 -13.19 5.80
N THR A 166 -2.63 -13.24 6.29
CA THR A 166 -3.01 -12.66 7.60
C THR A 166 -2.19 -13.26 8.74
N ASN A 167 -1.96 -14.58 8.70
CA ASN A 167 -1.13 -15.27 9.70
C ASN A 167 0.33 -14.80 9.70
N LEU A 168 0.86 -14.42 8.54
CA LEU A 168 2.23 -13.90 8.43
C LEU A 168 2.30 -12.45 8.89
N ALA A 169 1.30 -11.62 8.53
CA ALA A 169 1.15 -10.27 9.05
C ALA A 169 1.08 -10.27 10.59
N LYS A 170 0.31 -11.19 11.19
CA LYS A 170 0.21 -11.34 12.65
C LYS A 170 1.54 -11.73 13.30
N LYS A 171 2.32 -12.60 12.67
CA LYS A 171 3.66 -12.98 13.15
C LYS A 171 4.69 -11.85 13.02
N GLN A 172 4.44 -10.87 12.16
CA GLN A 172 5.35 -9.78 11.88
C GLN A 172 4.60 -8.45 11.78
N LEU A 173 4.06 -7.99 12.91
CA LEU A 173 3.40 -6.69 13.02
C LEU A 173 4.33 -5.53 12.61
N PHE A 174 3.73 -4.40 12.24
CA PHE A 174 4.47 -3.18 11.97
C PHE A 174 5.13 -2.68 13.27
N SER A 175 6.40 -2.28 13.20
CA SER A 175 7.09 -1.76 14.38
C SER A 175 6.55 -0.41 14.84
N GLY A 176 6.01 0.39 13.91
CA GLY A 176 5.60 1.78 14.15
C GLY A 176 6.78 2.73 14.40
N LYS A 177 8.02 2.25 14.39
CA LYS A 177 9.23 3.05 14.63
C LYS A 177 9.54 4.01 13.48
N TYR A 178 9.22 3.60 12.25
CA TYR A 178 9.59 4.30 11.03
C TYR A 178 8.34 4.83 10.31
N ILE A 179 8.48 5.92 9.56
CA ILE A 179 7.48 6.33 8.55
C ILE A 179 7.33 5.23 7.49
N THR A 180 8.37 4.42 7.32
CA THR A 180 8.48 3.30 6.37
C THR A 180 8.38 1.93 7.05
N SER A 181 7.54 1.79 8.09
CA SER A 181 7.39 0.48 8.77
C SER A 181 6.74 -0.58 7.87
N ASP A 182 6.02 -0.14 6.82
CA ASP A 182 5.55 -0.98 5.72
C ASP A 182 6.71 -1.63 4.93
N PHE A 183 7.68 -0.81 4.54
CA PHE A 183 8.91 -1.28 3.91
C PHE A 183 9.70 -2.20 4.83
N GLU A 184 9.80 -1.87 6.13
CA GLU A 184 10.46 -2.74 7.10
C GLU A 184 9.85 -4.15 7.08
N GLN A 185 8.52 -4.25 7.20
CA GLN A 185 7.84 -5.54 7.19
C GLN A 185 8.15 -6.30 5.88
N VAL A 186 7.98 -5.67 4.73
CA VAL A 186 8.24 -6.32 3.43
C VAL A 186 9.69 -6.76 3.29
N TYR A 187 10.64 -5.92 3.70
CA TYR A 187 12.06 -6.23 3.58
C TYR A 187 12.47 -7.40 4.50
N GLU A 188 11.96 -7.44 5.73
CA GLU A 188 12.17 -8.57 6.64
C GLU A 188 11.59 -9.88 6.08
N LEU A 189 10.41 -9.85 5.46
CA LEU A 189 9.82 -11.03 4.81
C LEU A 189 10.67 -11.51 3.63
N TYR A 190 11.12 -10.58 2.79
CA TYR A 190 12.04 -10.88 1.69
C TYR A 190 13.34 -11.52 2.19
N LYS A 191 13.93 -10.98 3.26
CA LYS A 191 15.16 -11.51 3.85
C LYS A 191 14.98 -12.88 4.51
N LYS A 192 13.78 -13.21 4.99
CA LYS A 192 13.42 -14.53 5.53
C LYS A 192 13.07 -15.57 4.45
N GLY A 193 13.06 -15.19 3.18
CA GLY A 193 12.76 -16.09 2.07
C GLY A 193 11.27 -16.41 1.93
N SER A 194 10.38 -15.53 2.41
CA SER A 194 8.95 -15.64 2.10
C SER A 194 8.72 -15.65 0.58
N SER A 195 7.66 -16.32 0.15
CA SER A 195 7.28 -16.40 -1.26
C SER A 195 6.51 -15.15 -1.69
N PHE A 196 6.86 -14.62 -2.86
CA PHE A 196 6.24 -13.42 -3.43
C PHE A 196 5.70 -13.71 -4.82
N TYR A 197 4.54 -13.16 -5.15
CA TYR A 197 3.95 -13.24 -6.48
C TYR A 197 3.70 -11.85 -7.06
N TYR A 198 4.21 -11.60 -8.27
CA TYR A 198 3.99 -10.36 -8.99
C TYR A 198 2.80 -10.49 -9.93
N PHE A 199 1.76 -9.70 -9.67
CA PHE A 199 0.60 -9.52 -10.53
C PHE A 199 0.82 -8.31 -11.45
N PRO A 200 1.01 -8.49 -12.77
CA PRO A 200 1.52 -7.45 -13.68
C PRO A 200 0.45 -6.46 -14.16
N LYS A 201 -0.39 -5.97 -13.22
CA LYS A 201 -1.44 -4.99 -13.46
C LYS A 201 -1.53 -4.02 -12.27
N PRO A 202 -2.02 -2.79 -12.49
CA PRO A 202 -2.25 -1.85 -11.41
C PRO A 202 -3.34 -2.39 -10.48
N ILE A 203 -3.10 -2.37 -9.17
CA ILE A 203 -4.08 -2.83 -8.17
C ILE A 203 -4.81 -1.65 -7.54
N ALA A 204 -4.06 -0.63 -7.15
CA ALA A 204 -4.56 0.52 -6.41
C ALA A 204 -4.25 1.85 -7.08
N ASN A 205 -5.15 2.80 -6.90
CA ASN A 205 -5.00 4.22 -7.11
C ASN A 205 -4.60 4.87 -5.78
N PHE A 206 -3.38 5.39 -5.73
CA PHE A 206 -2.74 5.98 -4.56
C PHE A 206 -2.62 7.50 -4.70
N LYS A 207 -3.01 8.26 -3.67
CA LYS A 207 -2.82 9.72 -3.61
C LYS A 207 -1.42 10.12 -3.13
N THR A 208 -0.87 11.18 -3.71
CA THR A 208 0.52 11.63 -3.40
C THR A 208 0.71 12.45 -2.11
N ASP A 209 -0.33 12.64 -1.31
CA ASP A 209 -0.34 13.53 -0.12
C ASP A 209 0.04 12.86 1.20
N GLY A 210 0.33 11.55 1.17
CA GLY A 210 0.76 10.78 2.32
C GLY A 210 2.03 11.28 3.03
N LEU A 211 2.22 10.82 4.27
CA LEU A 211 3.31 11.25 5.16
C LEU A 211 4.70 10.97 4.58
N SER A 212 4.86 9.85 3.87
CA SER A 212 6.11 9.44 3.20
C SER A 212 6.48 10.38 2.05
N SER A 213 5.50 10.86 1.28
CA SER A 213 5.69 11.83 0.20
C SER A 213 6.20 13.18 0.72
N LYS A 214 5.81 13.57 1.94
CA LYS A 214 6.22 14.82 2.59
C LYS A 214 7.61 14.73 3.25
N ASN A 215 8.09 13.52 3.55
CA ASN A 215 9.30 13.30 4.36
C ASN A 215 10.39 12.47 3.64
N LYS A 216 10.59 12.70 2.33
CA LYS A 216 11.42 11.83 1.49
C LYS A 216 12.86 11.64 1.97
N ILE A 217 13.51 12.68 2.49
CA ILE A 217 14.88 12.55 3.02
C ILE A 217 14.90 11.61 4.22
N LYS A 218 13.97 11.80 5.17
CA LYS A 218 13.84 10.93 6.35
C LYS A 218 13.56 9.48 5.94
N VAL A 219 12.63 9.25 5.00
CA VAL A 219 12.34 7.93 4.40
C VAL A 219 13.62 7.25 3.89
N ARG A 220 14.55 7.99 3.25
CA ARG A 220 15.83 7.40 2.80
C ARG A 220 16.74 6.99 3.93
N PHE A 221 16.83 7.78 5.01
CA PHE A 221 17.61 7.42 6.19
C PHE A 221 17.02 6.22 6.93
N GLU A 222 15.69 6.15 7.08
CA GLU A 222 15.01 5.00 7.67
C GLU A 222 15.21 3.73 6.82
N SER A 223 15.04 3.83 5.51
CA SER A 223 15.28 2.71 4.58
C SER A 223 16.73 2.21 4.67
N LYS A 224 17.70 3.13 4.83
CA LYS A 224 19.11 2.78 5.06
C LYS A 224 19.27 1.99 6.35
N GLU A 225 18.69 2.45 7.46
CA GLU A 225 18.77 1.78 8.75
C GLU A 225 18.19 0.36 8.68
N ILE A 226 17.01 0.20 8.08
CA ILE A 226 16.34 -1.08 7.87
C ILE A 226 17.24 -2.03 7.06
N VAL A 227 17.75 -1.59 5.91
CA VAL A 227 18.59 -2.43 5.04
C VAL A 227 19.91 -2.81 5.73
N GLN A 228 20.51 -1.89 6.49
CA GLN A 228 21.77 -2.13 7.21
C GLN A 228 21.65 -3.09 8.40
N LYS A 229 20.45 -3.45 8.85
CA LYS A 229 20.24 -4.58 9.77
C LYS A 229 20.71 -5.89 9.14
N HIS A 230 20.59 -6.01 7.82
CA HIS A 230 20.89 -7.24 7.06
C HIS A 230 22.14 -7.15 6.19
N ASP A 231 22.49 -5.97 5.69
CA ASP A 231 23.67 -5.75 4.85
C ASP A 231 24.49 -4.54 5.33
N LYS A 232 25.59 -4.84 6.04
CA LYS A 232 26.50 -3.85 6.61
C LYS A 232 27.65 -3.48 5.65
N SER A 233 27.60 -3.88 4.39
CA SER A 233 28.69 -3.63 3.45
C SER A 233 28.88 -2.13 3.15
N VAL A 234 30.14 -1.75 2.94
CA VAL A 234 30.52 -0.38 2.53
C VAL A 234 29.85 -0.01 1.20
N LYS A 235 29.67 -0.99 0.29
CA LYS A 235 28.99 -0.81 -0.99
C LYS A 235 27.53 -0.36 -0.80
N THR A 236 26.80 -1.01 0.09
CA THR A 236 25.41 -0.65 0.40
C THR A 236 25.34 0.70 1.10
N ALA A 237 26.22 0.97 2.06
CA ALA A 237 26.32 2.28 2.71
C ALA A 237 26.58 3.42 1.71
N PHE A 238 27.53 3.24 0.79
CA PHE A 238 27.86 4.22 -0.26
C PHE A 238 26.70 4.44 -1.24
N SER A 239 25.99 3.37 -1.59
CA SER A 239 24.83 3.47 -2.49
C SER A 239 23.69 4.27 -1.87
N PHE A 240 23.45 4.10 -0.55
CA PHE A 240 22.49 4.93 0.17
C PHE A 240 22.91 6.39 0.24
N TRP A 241 24.19 6.68 0.47
CA TRP A 241 24.68 8.06 0.45
C TRP A 241 24.43 8.74 -0.90
N LYS A 242 24.65 8.04 -2.02
CA LYS A 242 24.27 8.57 -3.35
C LYS A 242 22.78 8.87 -3.45
N LEU A 243 21.92 7.97 -2.98
CA LEU A 243 20.46 8.17 -3.00
C LEU A 243 20.01 9.33 -2.12
N ILE A 244 20.60 9.48 -0.93
CA ILE A 244 20.31 10.57 0.00
C ILE A 244 20.73 11.91 -0.60
N LEU A 245 21.97 12.01 -1.11
CA LEU A 245 22.48 13.23 -1.72
C LEU A 245 21.66 13.63 -2.95
N TRP A 246 21.29 12.65 -3.80
CA TRP A 246 20.40 12.91 -4.93
C TRP A 246 19.02 13.40 -4.49
N THR A 247 18.43 12.77 -3.46
CA THR A 247 17.12 13.19 -2.93
C THR A 247 17.20 14.61 -2.36
N PHE A 248 18.26 14.91 -1.61
CA PHE A 248 18.50 16.25 -1.07
C PHE A 248 18.63 17.29 -2.18
N PHE A 249 19.42 16.99 -3.22
CA PHE A 249 19.58 17.86 -4.38
C PHE A 249 18.24 18.13 -5.08
N VAL A 250 17.43 17.10 -5.33
CA VAL A 250 16.11 17.26 -5.97
C VAL A 250 15.15 18.07 -5.11
N GLU A 251 15.10 17.84 -3.80
CA GLU A 251 14.23 18.61 -2.91
C GLU A 251 14.71 20.07 -2.77
N MET A 252 16.01 20.33 -2.77
CA MET A 252 16.57 21.68 -2.83
C MET A 252 16.19 22.40 -4.14
N LEU A 253 16.22 21.70 -5.28
CA LEU A 253 15.74 22.28 -6.54
C LEU A 253 14.25 22.59 -6.48
N ARG A 254 13.44 21.76 -5.81
CA ARG A 254 11.99 21.97 -5.67
C ARG A 254 11.63 23.19 -4.83
N THR A 255 12.47 23.57 -3.87
CA THR A 255 12.26 24.78 -3.06
C THR A 255 12.79 26.04 -3.72
N THR A 256 13.71 25.92 -4.68
CA THR A 256 14.40 27.06 -5.33
C THR A 256 13.87 27.39 -6.71
N LEU A 257 13.41 26.40 -7.48
CA LEU A 257 12.91 26.59 -8.84
C LEU A 257 11.38 26.71 -8.85
N PRO A 258 10.82 27.53 -9.77
CA PRO A 258 9.37 27.64 -9.90
C PRO A 258 8.75 26.31 -10.33
N THR A 259 7.53 26.03 -9.89
CA THR A 259 6.76 24.82 -10.25
C THR A 259 6.66 24.62 -11.76
N SER A 260 6.55 25.70 -12.53
CA SER A 260 6.53 25.69 -14.00
C SER A 260 7.77 25.07 -14.64
N PHE A 261 8.93 25.12 -13.98
CA PHE A 261 10.15 24.42 -14.43
C PHE A 261 9.96 22.90 -14.35
N PHE A 262 9.44 22.41 -13.21
CA PHE A 262 9.16 20.99 -13.03
C PHE A 262 8.06 20.51 -13.96
N GLU A 263 7.01 21.31 -14.17
CA GLU A 263 5.96 20.99 -15.15
C GLU A 263 6.53 20.87 -16.57
N LYS A 264 7.43 21.76 -16.99
CA LYS A 264 8.11 21.66 -18.29
C LYS A 264 8.98 20.41 -18.39
N MET A 265 9.75 20.10 -17.33
CA MET A 265 10.56 18.87 -17.28
C MET A 265 9.69 17.62 -17.35
N GLU A 266 8.56 17.60 -16.64
CA GLU A 266 7.62 16.48 -16.65
C GLU A 266 6.92 16.34 -18.01
N LYS A 267 6.50 17.44 -18.65
CA LYS A 267 5.99 17.40 -20.03
C LYS A 267 7.02 16.83 -21.01
N LEU A 268 8.30 17.18 -20.84
CA LEU A 268 9.39 16.61 -21.64
C LEU A 268 9.53 15.10 -21.40
N LYS A 269 9.53 14.65 -20.13
CA LYS A 269 9.59 13.22 -19.80
C LYS A 269 8.40 12.46 -20.35
N THR A 270 7.18 12.98 -20.25
CA THR A 270 5.99 12.35 -20.81
C THR A 270 6.10 12.24 -22.33
N LYS A 271 6.60 13.26 -23.01
CA LYS A 271 6.83 13.23 -24.47
C LYS A 271 7.89 12.22 -24.88
N ILE A 272 8.94 12.03 -24.07
CA ILE A 272 10.05 11.11 -24.38
C ILE A 272 9.71 9.66 -24.00
N PHE A 273 9.01 9.44 -22.88
CA PHE A 273 8.83 8.10 -22.28
C PHE A 273 7.38 7.60 -22.28
N GLY A 274 6.40 8.41 -22.66
CA GLY A 274 4.99 8.01 -22.80
C GLY A 274 4.27 7.60 -21.51
N ARG A 275 4.76 8.02 -20.32
CA ARG A 275 4.36 7.41 -19.04
C ARG A 275 3.08 7.96 -18.38
N ARG A 276 2.55 9.12 -18.76
CA ARG A 276 1.43 9.78 -18.06
C ARG A 276 0.23 10.09 -18.94
N LYS A 277 -0.98 9.95 -18.38
CA LYS A 277 -2.24 10.44 -18.95
C LYS A 277 -2.70 11.68 -18.16
N GLU A 278 -3.07 12.74 -18.87
CA GLU A 278 -3.78 13.87 -18.26
C GLU A 278 -5.18 13.43 -17.84
N ILE A 279 -5.65 13.86 -16.68
CA ILE A 279 -7.03 13.60 -16.24
C ILE A 279 -7.91 14.59 -16.99
N THR A 280 -8.60 14.13 -18.04
CA THR A 280 -9.64 14.93 -18.71
C THR A 280 -10.87 14.96 -17.81
N ASN A 281 -11.31 16.16 -17.43
CA ASN A 281 -12.57 16.39 -16.72
C ASN A 281 -13.76 15.81 -17.47
#